data_AF-A0A364GJT2-F1
#
_entry.id   AF-A0A364GJT2-F1
#
_cell.length_a   1.000
_cell.length_b   1.000
_cell.length_c   1.000
_cell.angle_alpha   90.00
_cell.angle_beta   90.00
_cell.angle_gamma   90.00
#
_symmetry.space_group_name_H-M   'P 1'
#
loop_
_entity.id
_entity.type
_entity.pdbx_description
1 polymer ?
#
loop_
_entity_poly.entity_id
_entity_poly.type
_entity_poly.pdbx_seq_one_letter_code
_entity_poly.pdbx_strand_id
1 'polypeptide(L)'
;MVRRWVASYREHGEQGLRKKHSHYDARFKLSVLQRMRRDELSYAQVAALFGIRNERSIPIWERLYHEGGIDALAPRRRGRPPKMITSPPPKSPDDTVQKEPSREELLKEIVYLRAEVAYLKKLDALLQSKKQAAPRKKRK
;
A
#
# COMPACT_ATOMS: atom_id res chain seq x y z
N MET A 1 -20.42 3.83 -21.39
CA MET A 1 -19.68 5.04 -21.82
C MET A 1 -20.26 6.32 -21.19
N VAL A 2 -21.58 6.55 -21.24
CA VAL A 2 -22.25 7.73 -20.65
C VAL A 2 -22.13 7.81 -19.12
N ARG A 3 -22.35 6.69 -18.41
CA ARG A 3 -22.31 6.64 -16.93
C ARG A 3 -21.00 7.20 -16.34
N ARG A 4 -19.86 6.95 -16.99
CA ARG A 4 -18.55 7.47 -16.57
C ARG A 4 -18.46 8.99 -16.70
N TRP A 5 -19.00 9.56 -17.77
CA TRP A 5 -18.98 11.00 -17.99
C TRP A 5 -19.89 11.72 -17.00
N VAL A 6 -21.07 11.14 -16.74
CA VAL A 6 -22.00 11.63 -15.70
C VAL A 6 -21.34 11.61 -14.33
N ALA A 7 -20.70 10.51 -13.94
CA ALA A 7 -19.99 10.42 -12.67
C ALA A 7 -18.84 11.44 -12.58
N SER A 8 -18.04 11.57 -13.63
CA SER A 8 -16.96 12.56 -13.66
C SER A 8 -17.46 14.00 -13.58
N TYR A 9 -18.61 14.30 -14.18
CA TYR A 9 -19.22 15.63 -14.12
C TYR A 9 -19.79 15.93 -12.73
N ARG A 10 -20.41 14.94 -12.06
CA ARG A 10 -20.90 15.11 -10.69
C ARG A 10 -19.78 15.42 -9.70
N GLU A 11 -18.62 14.78 -9.86
CA GLU A 11 -17.49 14.96 -8.96
C GLU A 11 -16.63 16.20 -9.29
N HIS A 12 -16.43 16.52 -10.57
CA HIS A 12 -15.44 17.52 -11.01
C HIS A 12 -16.04 18.65 -11.87
N GLY A 13 -17.35 18.67 -12.09
CA GLY A 13 -18.01 19.60 -13.00
C GLY A 13 -17.49 19.53 -14.44
N GLU A 14 -17.47 20.66 -15.14
CA GLU A 14 -16.96 20.75 -16.51
C GLU A 14 -15.49 20.32 -16.64
N GLN A 15 -14.68 20.50 -15.58
CA GLN A 15 -13.27 20.10 -15.61
C GLN A 15 -13.10 18.59 -15.75
N GLY A 16 -14.06 17.79 -15.26
CA GLY A 16 -14.07 16.34 -15.44
C GLY A 16 -14.26 15.89 -16.89
N LEU A 17 -14.86 16.74 -17.72
CA LEU A 17 -15.13 16.46 -19.13
C LEU A 17 -14.00 16.91 -20.06
N ARG A 18 -13.13 17.82 -19.60
CA ARG A 18 -11.98 18.30 -20.38
C ARG A 18 -10.99 17.17 -20.69
N LYS A 19 -10.42 17.20 -21.90
CA LYS A 19 -9.34 16.28 -22.30
C LYS A 19 -8.09 16.64 -21.50
N LYS A 20 -7.58 15.68 -20.72
CA LYS A 20 -6.35 15.80 -19.96
C LYS A 20 -5.42 14.62 -20.21
N HIS A 21 -4.12 14.90 -20.21
CA HIS A 21 -3.08 13.87 -20.18
C HIS A 21 -2.64 13.70 -18.73
N SER A 22 -2.88 12.51 -18.18
CA SER A 22 -2.55 12.22 -16.78
C SER A 22 -1.36 11.27 -16.71
N HIS A 23 -0.32 11.71 -16.02
CA HIS A 23 0.76 10.86 -15.54
C HIS A 23 0.51 10.57 -14.06
N TYR A 24 0.67 9.32 -13.66
CA TYR A 24 0.44 8.88 -12.29
C TYR A 24 1.73 8.30 -11.75
N ASP A 25 2.27 8.96 -10.72
CA ASP A 25 3.45 8.48 -10.01
C ASP A 25 3.08 7.34 -9.06
N ALA A 26 4.08 6.56 -8.63
CA ALA A 26 3.87 5.40 -7.77
C ALA A 26 3.12 5.76 -6.47
N ARG A 27 3.48 6.89 -5.85
CA ARG A 27 2.85 7.40 -4.62
C ARG A 27 1.36 7.70 -4.82
N PHE A 28 1.02 8.34 -5.94
CA PHE A 28 -0.38 8.62 -6.28
C PHE A 28 -1.16 7.32 -6.44
N LYS A 29 -0.66 6.37 -7.23
CA LYS A 29 -1.32 5.07 -7.42
C LYS A 29 -1.51 4.34 -6.09
N LEU A 30 -0.51 4.38 -5.21
CA LEU A 30 -0.61 3.79 -3.88
C LEU A 30 -1.71 4.44 -3.04
N SER A 31 -1.79 5.77 -3.01
CA SER A 31 -2.84 6.48 -2.28
C SER A 31 -4.25 6.14 -2.78
N VAL A 32 -4.39 5.97 -4.11
CA VAL A 32 -5.65 5.56 -4.75
C VAL A 32 -6.05 4.16 -4.27
N LEU A 33 -5.12 3.19 -4.30
CA LEU A 33 -5.38 1.81 -3.85
C LEU A 33 -5.65 1.71 -2.35
N GLN A 34 -4.96 2.51 -1.53
CA GLN A 34 -5.21 2.57 -0.08
C GLN A 34 -6.60 3.13 0.21
N ARG A 35 -6.98 4.23 -0.45
CA ARG A 35 -8.31 4.83 -0.29
C ARG A 35 -9.41 3.88 -0.74
N MET A 36 -9.21 3.22 -1.88
CA MET A 36 -10.13 2.21 -2.40
C MET A 36 -10.43 1.12 -1.37
N ARG A 37 -9.38 0.55 -0.75
CA ARG A 37 -9.51 -0.52 0.25
C ARG A 37 -10.09 -0.03 1.57
N ARG A 38 -9.73 1.19 2.01
CA ARG A 38 -10.23 1.77 3.26
C ARG A 38 -11.74 2.04 3.21
N ASP A 39 -12.22 2.52 2.07
CA ASP A 39 -13.60 2.98 1.91
C ASP A 39 -14.47 1.99 1.12
N GLU A 40 -13.94 0.80 0.79
CA GLU A 40 -14.60 -0.27 0.02
C GLU A 40 -15.23 0.20 -1.30
N LEU A 41 -14.53 1.11 -1.98
CA LEU A 41 -15.05 1.77 -3.17
C LEU A 41 -14.82 0.90 -4.42
N SER A 42 -15.79 0.89 -5.32
CA SER A 42 -15.61 0.27 -6.64
C SER A 42 -14.60 1.04 -7.49
N TYR A 43 -13.99 0.36 -8.45
CA TYR A 43 -13.06 0.99 -9.40
C TYR A 43 -13.64 2.21 -10.11
N ALA A 44 -14.94 2.18 -10.44
CA ALA A 44 -15.61 3.29 -11.09
C ALA A 44 -15.76 4.51 -10.16
N GLN A 45 -16.10 4.28 -8.90
CA GLN A 45 -16.20 5.35 -7.89
C GLN A 45 -14.84 5.97 -7.61
N VAL A 46 -13.81 5.15 -7.39
CA VAL A 46 -12.44 5.63 -7.18
C VAL A 46 -11.93 6.40 -8.39
N ALA A 47 -12.21 5.90 -9.61
CA ALA A 47 -11.83 6.61 -10.81
C ALA A 47 -12.53 7.97 -10.92
N ALA A 48 -13.81 8.06 -10.55
CA ALA A 48 -14.53 9.32 -10.52
C ALA A 48 -13.95 10.27 -9.48
N LEU A 49 -13.71 9.82 -8.23
CA LEU A 49 -13.19 10.63 -7.12
C LEU A 49 -11.80 11.20 -7.38
N PHE A 50 -10.88 10.40 -7.93
CA PHE A 50 -9.52 10.83 -8.24
C PHE A 50 -9.37 11.40 -9.66
N GLY A 51 -10.49 11.52 -10.40
CA GLY A 51 -10.51 12.02 -11.76
C GLY A 51 -9.67 11.19 -12.75
N ILE A 52 -9.60 9.88 -12.55
CA ILE A 52 -8.85 8.94 -13.38
C ILE A 52 -9.66 8.63 -14.65
N ARG A 53 -9.06 8.91 -15.81
CA ARG A 53 -9.73 8.75 -17.12
C ARG A 53 -10.12 7.29 -17.42
N ASN A 54 -9.27 6.35 -17.04
CA ASN A 54 -9.44 4.93 -17.33
C ASN A 54 -9.55 4.13 -16.03
N GLU A 55 -10.78 3.78 -15.64
CA GLU A 55 -11.05 2.94 -14.48
C GLU A 55 -10.35 1.57 -14.56
N ARG A 56 -10.13 1.04 -15.77
CA ARG A 56 -9.42 -0.24 -15.99
C ARG A 56 -7.94 -0.17 -15.64
N SER A 57 -7.38 1.03 -15.43
CA SER A 57 -6.00 1.18 -14.95
C SER A 57 -5.85 0.80 -13.48
N ILE A 58 -6.91 0.95 -12.67
CA ILE A 58 -6.88 0.67 -11.23
C ILE A 58 -6.64 -0.82 -10.93
N PRO A 59 -7.38 -1.79 -11.52
CA PRO A 59 -7.09 -3.21 -11.26
C PRO A 59 -5.70 -3.64 -11.74
N ILE A 60 -5.15 -2.98 -12.77
CA ILE A 60 -3.76 -3.22 -13.20
C ILE A 60 -2.78 -2.74 -12.13
N TRP A 61 -3.01 -1.57 -11.53
CA TRP A 61 -2.17 -1.08 -10.43
C TRP A 61 -2.26 -1.99 -9.21
N GLU A 62 -3.45 -2.46 -8.86
CA GLU A 62 -3.65 -3.39 -7.75
C GLU A 62 -2.86 -4.68 -7.96
N ARG A 63 -2.95 -5.29 -9.15
CA ARG A 63 -2.17 -6.47 -9.52
C ARG A 63 -0.67 -6.23 -9.39
N LEU A 64 -0.16 -5.12 -9.95
CA LEU A 64 1.26 -4.77 -9.86
C LEU A 64 1.71 -4.58 -8.40
N TYR A 65 0.88 -3.95 -7.58
CA TYR A 65 1.16 -3.77 -6.16
C TYR A 65 1.23 -5.10 -5.41
N HIS A 66 0.39 -6.07 -5.75
CA HIS A 66 0.47 -7.42 -5.18
C HIS A 66 1.70 -8.21 -5.65
N GLU A 67 2.17 -7.99 -6.88
CA GLU A 67 3.32 -8.69 -7.44
C GLU A 67 4.67 -8.13 -6.96
N GLY A 68 4.78 -6.81 -6.74
CA GLY A 68 6.07 -6.18 -6.43
C GLY A 68 5.97 -4.86 -5.67
N GLY A 69 4.91 -4.69 -4.87
CA GLY A 69 4.76 -3.56 -3.96
C GLY A 69 4.77 -2.19 -4.65
N ILE A 70 5.34 -1.19 -3.98
CA ILE A 70 5.38 0.19 -4.49
C ILE A 70 6.33 0.33 -5.69
N ASP A 71 7.38 -0.48 -5.77
CA ASP A 71 8.37 -0.41 -6.84
C ASP A 71 7.78 -0.87 -8.18
N ALA A 72 6.90 -1.86 -8.15
CA ALA A 72 6.13 -2.29 -9.32
C ALA A 72 5.15 -1.22 -9.84
N LEU A 73 4.75 -0.26 -9.01
CA LEU A 73 3.91 0.87 -9.42
C LEU A 73 4.69 1.99 -10.11
N ALA A 74 6.02 1.98 -10.02
CA ALA A 74 6.88 3.00 -10.62
C ALA A 74 6.74 3.03 -12.16
N PRO A 75 6.93 4.20 -12.79
CA PRO A 75 6.93 4.29 -14.25
C PRO A 75 8.04 3.41 -14.85
N ARG A 76 7.65 2.30 -15.49
CA ARG A 76 8.59 1.50 -16.27
C ARG A 76 9.03 2.24 -17.52
N ARG A 77 10.30 2.09 -17.90
CA ARG A 77 10.85 2.60 -19.16
C ARG A 77 9.96 2.10 -20.31
N ARG A 78 9.38 3.02 -21.07
CA ARG A 78 8.56 2.69 -22.24
C ARG A 78 9.47 2.56 -23.46
N GLY A 79 9.29 1.49 -24.22
CA GLY A 79 9.99 1.27 -25.50
C GLY A 79 10.96 0.09 -25.48
N ARG A 80 11.53 -0.19 -26.66
CA ARG A 80 12.54 -1.24 -26.84
C ARG A 80 13.83 -0.82 -26.12
N PRO A 81 14.49 -1.71 -25.36
CA PRO A 81 15.83 -1.42 -24.86
C PRO A 81 16.78 -1.09 -26.05
N PRO A 82 17.71 -0.14 -25.89
CA PRO A 82 18.64 0.23 -26.96
C PRO A 82 19.46 -0.98 -27.40
N LYS A 83 19.63 -1.14 -28.72
CA LYS A 83 20.30 -2.29 -29.36
C LYS A 83 21.82 -2.35 -29.12
N MET A 84 22.43 -1.22 -28.77
CA MET A 84 23.85 -1.12 -28.42
C MET A 84 24.00 -0.39 -27.10
N ILE A 85 24.73 -1.04 -26.19
CA ILE A 85 25.24 -0.46 -24.96
C ILE A 85 26.57 0.21 -25.34
N THR A 86 26.57 1.51 -25.64
CA THR A 86 27.80 2.25 -26.03
C THR A 86 28.73 2.51 -24.84
N SER A 87 28.32 2.16 -23.62
CA SER A 87 29.16 2.23 -22.42
C SER A 87 28.68 1.19 -21.43
N PRO A 88 29.57 0.45 -20.74
CA PRO A 88 29.15 -0.46 -19.68
C PRO A 88 28.23 0.31 -18.74
N PRO A 89 27.09 -0.30 -18.32
CA PRO A 89 26.18 0.38 -17.40
C PRO A 89 27.00 0.83 -16.18
N PRO A 90 26.76 2.04 -15.64
CA PRO A 90 27.30 2.36 -14.33
C PRO A 90 26.89 1.19 -13.42
N LYS A 91 27.88 0.54 -12.81
CA LYS A 91 27.62 -0.49 -11.80
C LYS A 91 26.57 0.12 -10.88
N SER A 92 25.39 -0.48 -10.82
CA SER A 92 24.41 -0.12 -9.81
C SER A 92 25.18 -0.10 -8.49
N PRO A 93 25.08 0.97 -7.68
CA PRO A 93 25.50 0.84 -6.30
C PRO A 93 24.74 -0.37 -5.80
N ASP A 94 25.51 -1.36 -5.36
CA ASP A 94 25.13 -2.62 -4.76
C ASP A 94 23.61 -2.67 -4.54
N ASP A 95 22.94 -3.57 -5.28
CA ASP A 95 21.60 -3.94 -4.87
C ASP A 95 21.76 -4.52 -3.46
N THR A 96 21.66 -3.66 -2.45
CA THR A 96 21.06 -3.97 -1.17
C THR A 96 19.61 -4.27 -1.49
N VAL A 97 19.40 -5.37 -2.22
CA VAL A 97 18.20 -6.15 -2.17
C VAL A 97 18.02 -6.30 -0.68
N GLN A 98 17.04 -5.59 -0.13
CA GLN A 98 16.42 -5.99 1.11
C GLN A 98 15.97 -7.41 0.81
N LYS A 99 16.86 -8.37 1.11
CA LYS A 99 16.69 -9.76 0.81
C LYS A 99 15.44 -10.09 1.59
N GLU A 100 14.32 -10.24 0.88
CA GLU A 100 13.08 -10.57 1.55
C GLU A 100 13.42 -11.80 2.40
N PRO A 101 13.25 -11.71 3.73
CA PRO A 101 13.68 -12.78 4.60
C PRO A 101 13.03 -14.06 4.11
N SER A 102 13.81 -15.12 4.06
CA SER A 102 13.32 -16.41 3.55
C SER A 102 12.01 -16.74 4.27
N ARG A 103 11.08 -17.44 3.60
CA ARG A 103 9.80 -17.83 4.21
C ARG A 103 9.97 -18.44 5.60
N GLU A 104 11.06 -19.18 5.81
CA GLU A 104 11.44 -19.75 7.10
C GLU A 104 11.85 -18.70 8.14
N GLU A 105 12.59 -17.67 7.76
CA GLU A 105 12.98 -16.56 8.63
C GLU A 105 11.75 -15.75 9.07
N LEU A 106 10.82 -15.48 8.14
CA LEU A 106 9.54 -14.85 8.46
C LEU A 106 8.71 -15.67 9.46
N LEU A 107 8.68 -17.00 9.31
CA LEU A 107 7.99 -17.87 10.25
C LEU A 107 8.65 -17.85 11.64
N LYS A 108 9.99 -17.84 11.70
CA LYS A 108 10.74 -17.71 12.96
C LYS A 108 10.45 -16.36 13.63
N GLU A 109 10.46 -15.28 12.87
CA GLU A 109 10.10 -13.93 13.33
C GLU A 109 8.69 -13.91 13.93
N ILE A 110 7.70 -14.49 13.23
CA ILE A 110 6.32 -14.58 13.72
C ILE A 110 6.23 -15.39 15.03
N VAL A 111 6.93 -16.51 15.13
CA VAL A 111 6.95 -17.34 16.34
C VAL A 111 7.57 -16.57 17.50
N TYR A 112 8.70 -15.90 17.26
CA TYR A 112 9.39 -15.07 18.24
C TYR A 112 8.48 -13.92 18.74
N LEU A 113 7.87 -13.17 17.82
CA LEU A 113 6.96 -12.08 18.16
C LEU A 113 5.72 -12.56 18.93
N ARG A 114 5.18 -13.74 18.60
CA ARG A 114 4.07 -14.34 19.35
C ARG A 114 4.48 -14.74 20.77
N ALA A 115 5.69 -15.25 20.95
CA ALA A 115 6.24 -15.58 22.26
C ALA A 115 6.43 -14.32 23.11
N GLU A 116 6.98 -13.25 22.54
CA GLU A 116 7.17 -11.96 23.21
C GLU A 116 5.82 -11.37 23.66
N VAL A 117 4.83 -11.34 22.78
CA VAL A 117 3.47 -10.87 23.12
C VAL A 117 2.83 -11.74 24.22
N ALA A 118 3.03 -13.05 24.20
CA ALA A 118 2.51 -13.93 25.24
C ALA A 118 3.18 -13.67 26.59
N TYR A 119 4.50 -13.43 26.59
CA TYR A 119 5.27 -13.07 27.78
C TYR A 119 4.77 -11.76 28.40
N LEU A 120 4.64 -10.70 27.60
CA LEU A 120 4.13 -9.41 28.06
C LEU A 120 2.71 -9.52 28.64
N LYS A 121 1.82 -10.27 27.98
CA LYS A 121 0.47 -10.53 28.51
C LYS A 121 0.48 -11.24 29.86
N LYS A 122 1.41 -12.19 30.06
CA LYS A 122 1.56 -12.90 31.34
C LYS A 122 2.06 -11.96 32.43
N LEU A 123 3.03 -11.10 32.11
CA LEU A 123 3.54 -10.08 33.02
C LEU A 123 2.42 -9.13 33.46
N ASP A 124 1.63 -8.62 32.51
CA ASP A 124 0.50 -7.73 32.80
C ASP A 124 -0.54 -8.40 33.70
N ALA A 125 -0.87 -9.67 33.43
CA ALA A 125 -1.80 -10.43 34.27
C ALA A 125 -1.31 -10.57 35.72
N LEU A 126 0.00 -10.78 35.93
CA LEU A 126 0.59 -10.83 37.27
C LEU A 126 0.59 -9.47 37.97
N LEU A 127 0.84 -8.39 37.24
CA LEU A 127 0.76 -7.04 37.80
C LEU A 127 -0.69 -6.67 38.17
N GLN A 128 -1.66 -7.03 37.33
CA GLN A 128 -3.08 -6.84 37.61
C GLN A 128 -3.52 -7.63 38.83
N SER A 129 -3.13 -8.91 38.96
CA SER A 129 -3.47 -9.72 40.13
C SER A 129 -2.87 -9.16 41.42
N LYS A 130 -1.62 -8.69 41.39
CA LYS A 130 -0.99 -8.01 42.54
C LYS A 130 -1.72 -6.73 42.93
N LYS A 131 -2.16 -5.92 41.96
CA LYS A 131 -2.95 -4.71 42.23
C LYS A 131 -4.31 -5.03 42.84
N GLN A 132 -4.96 -6.10 42.40
CA GLN A 132 -6.24 -6.56 42.95
C GLN A 132 -6.09 -7.14 44.37
N ALA A 133 -4.97 -7.82 44.63
CA ALA A 133 -4.65 -8.39 45.94
C ALA A 133 -4.13 -7.35 46.96
N ALA A 134 -3.77 -6.15 46.52
CA ALA A 134 -3.34 -5.09 47.42
C ALA A 134 -4.53 -4.61 48.29
N PRO A 135 -4.39 -4.55 49.63
CA PRO A 135 -5.50 -4.22 50.51
C PRO A 135 -5.98 -2.79 50.24
N ARG A 136 -7.28 -2.62 49.97
CA ARG A 136 -7.91 -1.30 49.88
C ARG A 136 -7.78 -0.63 51.25
N LYS A 137 -6.95 0.42 51.35
CA LYS A 137 -6.87 1.26 52.54
C LYS A 137 -8.28 1.78 52.85
N LYS A 138 -8.88 1.31 53.94
CA LYS A 138 -10.14 1.85 54.47
C LYS A 138 -9.91 3.33 54.77
N ARG A 139 -10.64 4.21 54.08
CA ARG A 139 -10.70 5.63 54.47
C ARG A 139 -11.52 5.70 55.76
N LYS A 140 -11.01 6.50 56.70
CA LYS A 140 -11.50 6.70 58.07
C LYS A 140 -13.00 6.98 58.12
#